data_AF-H0C3U1-F1
#
_entry.id   AF-H0C3U1-F1
#
_cell.length_a   1.000
_cell.length_b   1.000
_cell.length_c   1.000
_cell.angle_alpha   90.00
_cell.angle_beta   90.00
_cell.angle_gamma   90.00
#
_symmetry.space_group_name_H-M   'P 1'
#
loop_
_entity.id
_entity.type
_entity.pdbx_description
1 polymer ?
#
loop_
_entity_poly.entity_id
_entity_poly.type
_entity_poly.pdbx_seq_one_letter_code
_entity_poly.pdbx_strand_id
1 'polypeptide(L)'
;MLTFRNTDDALAAGFVRAESKRVYVIYKECNIIGADLSGAIPLGLSFGLRVEIPEEFTRNYLGVISDKSFGKSVPIKLAEVRRSEMWGASFAANNNYIVQMFSPQDIRDALVLAREWTDRWFAYNPEARERAILRRAEAPGLAHVQSMRA
;
A
#
# COMPACT_ATOMS: atom_id res chain seq x y z
N MET A 1 -5.01 -1.17 21.77
CA MET A 1 -3.70 -1.23 21.07
C MET A 1 -3.19 -2.65 21.17
N LEU A 2 -3.08 -3.36 20.04
CA LEU A 2 -2.63 -4.76 20.01
C LEU A 2 -1.12 -4.82 20.21
N THR A 3 -0.65 -5.89 20.87
CA THR A 3 0.77 -6.11 21.14
C THR A 3 1.20 -7.47 20.62
N PHE A 4 2.27 -7.51 19.84
CA PHE A 4 2.93 -8.72 19.36
C PHE A 4 4.37 -8.78 19.87
N ARG A 5 4.98 -9.97 19.88
CA ARG A 5 6.38 -10.10 20.36
C ARG A 5 7.34 -9.45 19.39
N ASN A 6 7.10 -9.63 18.10
CA ASN A 6 7.89 -9.07 17.00
C ASN A 6 6.98 -8.82 15.79
N THR A 7 7.56 -8.34 14.68
CA THR A 7 6.82 -8.07 13.44
C THR A 7 6.29 -9.36 12.81
N ASP A 8 7.04 -10.45 12.86
CA ASP A 8 6.69 -11.72 12.21
C ASP A 8 5.43 -12.33 12.83
N ASP A 9 5.27 -12.24 14.15
CA ASP A 9 4.05 -12.67 14.86
C ASP A 9 2.82 -11.87 14.39
N ALA A 10 2.98 -10.57 14.16
CA ALA A 10 1.89 -9.73 13.65
C ALA A 10 1.54 -10.11 12.20
N LEU A 11 2.54 -10.35 11.36
CA LEU A 11 2.35 -10.82 9.98
C LEU A 11 1.69 -12.21 9.94
N ALA A 12 2.09 -13.12 10.82
CA ALA A 12 1.48 -14.44 10.96
C ALA A 12 0.01 -14.38 11.41
N ALA A 13 -0.36 -13.37 12.20
CA ALA A 13 -1.74 -13.06 12.54
C ALA A 13 -2.53 -12.37 11.39
N GLY A 14 -1.90 -12.19 10.22
CA GLY A 14 -2.51 -11.63 9.02
C GLY A 14 -2.47 -10.10 8.94
N PHE A 15 -1.76 -9.42 9.85
CA PHE A 15 -1.54 -7.98 9.71
C PHE A 15 -0.62 -7.71 8.54
N VAL A 16 -0.80 -6.56 7.89
CA VAL A 16 0.03 -6.16 6.76
C VAL A 16 0.68 -4.84 7.08
N ARG A 17 2.01 -4.76 6.95
CA ARG A 17 2.76 -3.55 7.23
C ARG A 17 2.26 -2.39 6.36
N ALA A 18 2.03 -1.23 6.98
CA ALA A 18 1.55 -0.04 6.30
C ALA A 18 2.75 0.83 5.88
N GLU A 19 2.91 1.04 4.58
CA GLU A 19 4.08 1.71 3.98
C GLU A 19 3.63 2.64 2.85
N SER A 20 4.16 3.87 2.83
CA SER A 20 3.89 4.82 1.75
C SER A 20 4.51 4.33 0.44
N LYS A 21 3.80 4.53 -0.67
CA LYS A 21 4.16 4.14 -2.05
C LYS A 21 4.35 2.64 -2.29
N ARG A 22 4.13 1.78 -1.29
CA ARG A 22 4.10 0.34 -1.50
C ARG A 22 2.89 -0.04 -2.34
N VAL A 23 3.09 -0.82 -3.39
CA VAL A 23 2.00 -1.45 -4.15
C VAL A 23 1.50 -2.68 -3.38
N TYR A 24 0.23 -2.67 -3.00
CA TYR A 24 -0.41 -3.79 -2.30
C TYR A 24 -1.05 -4.75 -3.28
N VAL A 25 -1.73 -4.21 -4.29
CA VAL A 25 -2.45 -4.98 -5.31
C VAL A 25 -2.41 -4.21 -6.63
N ILE A 26 -2.31 -4.92 -7.75
CA ILE A 26 -2.57 -4.38 -9.08
C ILE A 26 -3.96 -4.86 -9.52
N TYR A 27 -4.84 -3.93 -9.91
CA TYR A 27 -6.19 -4.24 -10.37
C TYR A 27 -6.54 -3.43 -11.62
N LYS A 28 -6.91 -4.11 -12.71
CA LYS A 28 -7.09 -3.48 -14.04
C LYS A 28 -5.92 -2.57 -14.40
N GLU A 29 -4.71 -3.05 -14.12
CA GLU A 29 -3.44 -2.35 -14.36
C GLU A 29 -3.24 -1.06 -13.55
N CYS A 30 -4.16 -0.76 -12.66
CA CYS A 30 -4.05 0.33 -11.71
C CYS A 30 -3.36 -0.17 -10.44
N ASN A 31 -2.48 0.64 -9.87
CA ASN A 31 -1.78 0.30 -8.64
C ASN A 31 -2.62 0.73 -7.44
N ILE A 32 -2.90 -0.19 -6.52
CA ILE A 32 -3.46 0.14 -5.22
C ILE A 32 -2.27 0.28 -4.26
N ILE A 33 -1.95 1.52 -3.92
CA ILE A 33 -0.75 1.90 -3.19
C ILE A 33 -1.05 2.38 -1.77
N GLY A 34 -0.10 2.20 -0.87
CA GLY A 34 -0.15 2.87 0.43
C GLY A 34 0.14 4.36 0.29
N ALA A 35 -0.63 5.18 0.99
CA ALA A 35 -0.47 6.63 1.05
C ALA A 35 -0.33 7.07 2.50
N ASP A 36 0.59 7.99 2.73
CA ASP A 36 0.74 8.66 4.03
C ASP A 36 -0.40 9.67 4.23
N LEU A 37 -1.13 9.50 5.33
CA LEU A 37 -2.25 10.34 5.76
C LEU A 37 -1.92 11.17 7.01
N SER A 38 -0.67 11.14 7.48
CA SER A 38 -0.23 11.76 8.74
C SER A 38 -0.35 13.28 8.74
N GLY A 39 -0.37 13.91 7.56
CA GLY A 39 -0.62 15.35 7.42
C GLY A 39 -2.09 15.77 7.61
N ALA A 40 -3.03 14.82 7.61
CA ALA A 40 -4.47 15.09 7.70
C ALA A 40 -5.06 14.84 9.11
N ILE A 41 -4.29 14.25 10.04
CA ILE A 41 -4.77 13.90 11.39
C ILE A 41 -3.72 14.39 12.42
N PRO A 42 -4.10 15.14 13.48
CA PRO A 42 -3.13 15.79 14.37
C PRO A 42 -2.29 14.86 15.27
N LEU A 43 -2.41 13.54 15.17
CA LEU A 43 -1.82 12.60 16.12
C LEU A 43 -1.37 11.31 15.42
N GLY A 44 -0.08 11.26 15.06
CA GLY A 44 0.65 10.03 14.73
C GLY A 44 0.64 9.61 13.26
N LEU A 45 1.59 8.75 12.92
CA LEU A 45 1.69 8.15 11.58
C LEU A 45 0.40 7.39 11.25
N SER A 46 -0.24 7.71 10.13
CA SER A 46 -1.43 7.01 9.65
C SER A 46 -1.30 6.77 8.16
N PHE A 47 -1.66 5.58 7.71
CA PHE A 47 -1.64 5.21 6.31
C PHE A 47 -3.02 4.74 5.85
N GLY A 48 -3.30 4.88 4.57
CA GLY A 48 -4.45 4.30 3.90
C GLY A 48 -4.07 3.86 2.50
N LEU A 49 -4.98 3.19 1.79
CA LEU A 49 -4.76 2.82 0.40
C LEU A 49 -5.29 3.93 -0.53
N ARG A 50 -4.65 4.13 -1.67
CA ARG A 50 -5.14 4.95 -2.78
C ARG A 50 -4.97 4.18 -4.08
N VAL A 51 -5.83 4.46 -5.05
CA VAL A 51 -5.72 3.90 -6.40
C VAL A 51 -4.95 4.90 -7.25
N GLU A 52 -3.90 4.44 -7.92
CA GLU A 52 -3.14 5.18 -8.91
C GLU A 52 -3.44 4.57 -10.29
N ILE A 53 -4.05 5.39 -11.15
CA ILE A 53 -4.26 5.08 -12.56
C ILE A 53 -2.98 5.47 -13.32
N PRO A 54 -2.34 4.54 -14.04
CA PRO A 54 -1.13 4.82 -14.79
C PRO A 54 -1.33 5.93 -15.81
N GLU A 55 -0.29 6.73 -16.04
CA GLU A 55 -0.32 7.85 -16.98
C GLU A 55 -0.71 7.44 -18.41
N GLU A 56 -0.47 6.18 -18.77
CA GLU A 56 -0.84 5.62 -20.07
C GLU A 56 -2.35 5.68 -20.34
N PHE A 57 -3.16 5.55 -19.30
CA PHE A 57 -4.61 5.68 -19.37
C PHE A 57 -5.05 7.15 -19.37
N THR A 58 -4.24 8.03 -18.77
CA THR A 58 -4.68 9.36 -18.37
C THR A 58 -4.10 10.51 -19.18
N ARG A 59 -3.01 10.34 -19.94
CA ARG A 59 -2.16 11.26 -20.79
C ARG A 59 -2.49 12.78 -20.88
N ASN A 60 -3.75 13.18 -20.82
CA ASN A 60 -4.24 14.56 -20.65
C ASN A 60 -4.28 15.01 -19.17
N TYR A 61 -4.24 14.08 -18.23
CA TYR A 61 -4.18 14.27 -16.79
C TYR A 61 -2.86 13.65 -16.30
N LEU A 62 -2.03 14.43 -15.60
CA LEU A 62 -0.69 14.08 -15.07
C LEU A 62 -0.75 12.95 -14.02
N GLY A 63 -1.19 11.76 -14.44
CA GLY A 63 -1.62 10.67 -13.56
C GLY A 63 -2.93 11.00 -12.84
N VAL A 64 -3.74 9.97 -12.55
CA VAL A 64 -4.93 10.13 -11.71
C VAL A 64 -4.76 9.28 -10.46
N ILE A 65 -4.83 9.91 -9.29
CA ILE A 65 -4.87 9.23 -8.00
C ILE A 65 -6.26 9.42 -7.40
N SER A 66 -6.81 8.38 -6.77
CA SER A 66 -8.12 8.45 -6.12
C SER A 66 -8.22 9.63 -5.16
N ASP A 67 -9.30 10.38 -5.29
CA ASP A 67 -9.63 11.56 -4.48
C ASP A 67 -9.72 11.27 -2.98
N LYS A 68 -10.11 10.04 -2.64
CA LYS A 68 -10.17 9.53 -1.28
C LYS A 68 -9.14 8.42 -1.01
N SER A 69 -8.89 8.19 0.27
CA SER A 69 -8.17 7.02 0.77
C SER A 69 -9.14 5.93 1.24
N PHE A 70 -8.67 4.68 1.25
CA PHE A 70 -9.42 3.49 1.63
C PHE A 70 -8.74 2.77 2.78
N GLY A 71 -9.52 2.44 3.81
CA GLY A 71 -9.00 1.84 5.04
C GLY A 71 -8.08 2.78 5.83
N LYS A 72 -7.67 2.30 7.00
CA LYS A 72 -6.77 3.03 7.89
C LYS A 72 -5.84 2.05 8.60
N SER A 73 -4.56 2.38 8.68
CA SER A 73 -3.61 1.63 9.49
C SER A 73 -3.88 1.82 10.97
N VAL A 74 -3.56 0.80 11.76
CA VAL A 74 -3.62 0.81 13.21
C VAL A 74 -2.21 0.73 13.81
N PRO A 75 -1.96 1.43 14.94
CA PRO A 75 -0.73 1.29 15.68
C PRO A 75 -0.68 -0.08 16.37
N ILE A 76 0.37 -0.83 16.08
CA ILE A 76 0.68 -2.12 16.68
C ILE A 76 1.94 -1.99 17.52
N LYS A 77 1.85 -2.42 18.77
CA LYS A 77 2.98 -2.45 19.70
C LYS A 77 3.80 -3.71 19.45
N LEU A 78 5.11 -3.57 19.30
CA LEU A 78 6.05 -4.67 19.29
C LEU A 78 6.81 -4.69 20.62
N ALA A 79 6.80 -5.84 21.29
CA ALA A 79 7.56 -6.08 22.53
C ALA A 79 9.01 -6.52 22.25
N GLU A 80 9.52 -6.25 21.05
CA GLU A 80 10.86 -6.66 20.61
C GLU A 80 11.92 -5.95 21.46
N VAL A 81 12.74 -6.73 22.18
CA VAL A 81 13.93 -6.21 22.84
C VAL A 81 15.01 -6.02 21.78
N ARG A 82 15.02 -4.87 21.11
CA ARG A 82 16.17 -4.50 20.27
C ARG A 82 17.35 -4.15 21.18
N ARG A 83 18.45 -4.90 21.07
CA ARG A 83 19.72 -4.50 21.66
C ARG A 83 20.16 -3.21 20.97
N SER A 84 20.08 -2.10 21.69
CA SER A 84 20.69 -0.85 21.28
C SER A 84 22.18 -0.95 21.58
N GLU A 85 23.01 -1.26 20.59
CA GLU A 85 24.46 -1.09 20.69
C GLU A 85 24.80 0.39 20.56
N MET A 86 24.48 1.16 21.58
CA MET A 86 24.97 2.53 21.72
C MET A 86 25.82 2.55 22.99
N TRP A 87 27.14 2.56 22.80
CA TRP A 87 28.16 2.69 23.85
C TRP A 87 28.34 1.47 24.77
N GLY A 88 28.86 0.34 24.26
CA GLY A 88 29.61 -0.65 25.05
C GLY A 88 28.92 -1.33 26.24
N ALA A 89 27.64 -1.05 26.49
CA ALA A 89 26.84 -1.61 27.56
C ALA A 89 25.52 -2.10 26.98
N SER A 90 25.32 -3.42 27.01
CA SER A 90 24.09 -4.07 26.59
C SER A 90 22.98 -3.78 27.61
N PHE A 91 22.32 -2.63 27.49
CA PHE A 91 21.08 -2.38 28.20
C PHE A 91 19.93 -3.02 27.40
N ALA A 92 19.22 -3.97 28.02
CA ALA A 92 17.94 -4.45 27.53
C ALA A 92 16.90 -3.32 27.71
N ALA A 93 16.96 -2.31 26.85
CA ALA A 93 15.93 -1.31 26.77
C ALA A 93 14.68 -2.01 26.21
N ASN A 94 13.66 -2.17 27.06
CA ASN A 94 12.35 -2.69 26.69
C ASN A 94 11.61 -1.61 25.85
N ASN A 95 12.19 -1.29 24.69
CA ASN A 95 11.70 -0.24 23.81
C ASN A 95 10.48 -0.78 23.07
N ASN A 96 9.31 -0.51 23.64
CA ASN A 96 8.03 -0.74 23.00
C ASN A 96 7.98 0.05 21.68
N TYR A 97 8.29 -0.61 20.57
CA TYR A 97 8.29 -0.01 19.24
C TYR A 97 6.87 -0.06 18.66
N ILE A 98 6.37 1.05 18.12
CA ILE A 98 5.04 1.11 17.51
C ILE A 98 5.21 1.11 15.99
N VAL A 99 4.61 0.13 15.33
CA VAL A 99 4.52 0.06 13.86
C VAL A 99 3.10 0.30 13.40
N GLN A 100 2.95 0.91 12.23
CA GLN A 100 1.64 1.02 11.57
C GLN A 100 1.40 -0.21 10.69
N MET A 101 0.26 -0.86 10.88
CA MET A 101 -0.13 -2.02 10.09
C MET A 101 -1.63 -1.94 9.77
N PHE A 102 -2.05 -2.50 8.65
CA PHE A 102 -3.46 -2.76 8.39
C PHE A 102 -3.86 -4.05 9.10
N SER A 103 -5.03 -4.05 9.74
CA SER A 103 -5.61 -5.30 10.24
C SER A 103 -6.05 -6.18 9.05
N PRO A 104 -6.16 -7.51 9.23
CA PRO A 104 -6.59 -8.41 8.17
C PRO A 104 -7.96 -8.03 7.59
N GLN A 105 -8.88 -7.56 8.44
CA GLN A 105 -10.20 -7.13 7.99
C GLN A 105 -10.12 -5.79 7.25
N ASP A 106 -9.44 -4.80 7.84
CA ASP A 106 -9.36 -3.46 7.26
C ASP A 106 -8.71 -3.47 5.88
N ILE A 107 -7.65 -4.26 5.67
CA ILE A 107 -7.01 -4.32 4.35
C ILE A 107 -7.91 -5.01 3.31
N ARG A 108 -8.68 -6.03 3.69
CA ARG A 108 -9.62 -6.69 2.78
C ARG A 108 -10.71 -5.72 2.34
N ASP A 109 -11.31 -5.01 3.28
CA ASP A 109 -12.39 -4.06 2.99
C ASP A 109 -11.86 -2.87 2.18
N ALA A 110 -10.66 -2.36 2.52
CA ALA A 110 -10.01 -1.29 1.77
C ALA A 110 -9.74 -1.68 0.31
N LEU A 111 -9.31 -2.92 0.06
CA LEU A 111 -9.09 -3.43 -1.29
C LEU A 111 -10.38 -3.56 -2.09
N VAL A 112 -11.48 -3.99 -1.47
CA VAL A 112 -12.80 -4.04 -2.12
C VAL A 112 -13.23 -2.63 -2.54
N LEU A 113 -13.20 -1.67 -1.62
CA LEU A 113 -13.60 -0.28 -1.90
C LEU A 113 -12.70 0.39 -2.94
N ALA A 114 -11.41 0.10 -2.93
CA ALA A 114 -10.46 0.59 -3.94
C ALA A 114 -10.81 0.04 -5.32
N ARG A 115 -11.11 -1.26 -5.44
CA ARG A 115 -11.53 -1.90 -6.71
C ARG A 115 -12.84 -1.32 -7.22
N GLU A 116 -13.84 -1.12 -6.35
CA GLU A 116 -15.11 -0.48 -6.71
C GLU A 116 -14.92 0.96 -7.20
N TRP A 117 -13.98 1.70 -6.61
CA TRP A 117 -13.62 3.02 -7.09
C TRP A 117 -12.98 2.95 -8.48
N THR A 118 -12.04 2.02 -8.71
CA THR A 118 -11.43 1.80 -10.03
C THR A 118 -12.50 1.46 -11.09
N ASP A 119 -13.44 0.58 -10.74
CA ASP A 119 -14.52 0.17 -11.64
C ASP A 119 -15.41 1.35 -12.04
N ARG A 120 -15.79 2.20 -11.06
CA ARG A 120 -16.54 3.43 -11.33
C ARG A 120 -15.73 4.40 -12.17
N TRP A 121 -14.43 4.56 -11.89
CA TRP A 121 -13.58 5.47 -12.67
C TRP A 121 -13.55 5.07 -14.15
N PHE A 122 -13.38 3.78 -14.46
CA PHE A 122 -13.42 3.30 -15.84
C PHE A 122 -14.82 3.36 -16.47
N ALA A 123 -15.88 3.20 -15.69
CA ALA A 123 -17.25 3.36 -16.19
C ALA A 123 -17.51 4.82 -16.65
N TYR A 124 -16.93 5.81 -15.97
CA TYR A 124 -17.00 7.21 -16.37
C TYR A 124 -15.96 7.62 -17.42
N ASN A 125 -14.90 6.82 -17.61
CA ASN A 125 -13.81 7.10 -18.55
C ASN A 125 -13.56 5.90 -19.49
N PRO A 126 -14.56 5.49 -20.31
CA PRO A 126 -14.48 4.27 -21.10
C PRO A 126 -13.30 4.29 -22.10
N GLU A 127 -13.03 5.46 -22.69
CA GLU A 127 -11.92 5.65 -23.64
C GLU A 127 -10.54 5.39 -23.04
N ALA A 128 -10.39 5.54 -21.71
CA ALA A 128 -9.10 5.29 -21.05
C ALA A 128 -8.67 3.83 -21.23
N ARG A 129 -9.63 2.89 -21.16
CA ARG A 129 -9.37 1.46 -21.32
C ARG A 129 -8.99 1.10 -22.76
N GLU A 130 -9.67 1.69 -23.74
CA GLU A 130 -9.35 1.50 -25.16
C GLU A 130 -7.94 2.02 -25.48
N ARG A 131 -7.58 3.20 -24.95
CA ARG A 131 -6.23 3.76 -25.10
C ARG A 131 -5.13 2.84 -24.57
N ALA A 132 -5.34 2.19 -23.44
CA ALA A 132 -4.35 1.25 -22.89
C ALA A 132 -4.23 -0.04 -23.70
N ILE A 133 -5.35 -0.56 -24.22
CA ILE A 133 -5.32 -1.74 -25.12
C ILE A 133 -4.55 -1.41 -26.40
N LEU A 134 -4.81 -0.24 -27.01
CA LEU A 134 -4.10 0.21 -28.20
C LEU A 134 -2.60 0.41 -27.94
N ARG A 135 -2.23 1.05 -26.83
CA ARG A 135 -0.80 1.21 -26.47
C ARG A 135 -0.08 -0.12 -26.23
N ARG A 136 -0.73 -1.11 -25.64
CA ARG A 136 -0.15 -2.45 -25.46
C ARG A 136 0.10 -3.14 -26.80
N ALA A 137 -0.80 -2.94 -27.76
CA ALA A 137 -0.60 -3.43 -29.11
C ALA A 137 0.53 -2.68 -29.85
N GLU A 138 0.75 -1.40 -29.53
CA GLU A 138 1.84 -0.58 -30.08
C GLU A 138 3.21 -0.80 -29.38
N ALA A 139 3.22 -1.36 -28.17
CA ALA A 139 4.44 -1.64 -27.39
C ALA A 139 4.71 -3.14 -27.13
N PRO A 140 4.77 -4.01 -28.15
CA PRO A 140 4.99 -5.45 -27.96
C PRO A 140 6.39 -5.82 -27.41
N GLY A 141 7.31 -4.85 -27.27
CA GLY A 141 8.71 -5.08 -26.86
C GLY A 141 9.00 -5.06 -25.35
N LEU A 142 8.03 -4.73 -24.48
CA LEU A 142 8.26 -4.66 -23.01
C LEU A 142 7.66 -5.85 -22.23
N ALA A 143 6.93 -6.74 -22.90
CA ALA A 143 6.26 -7.88 -22.26
C ALA A 143 7.17 -9.10 -21.99
N HIS A 144 8.49 -9.00 -22.23
CA HIS A 144 9.40 -10.17 -22.20
C HIS A 144 10.58 -10.07 -21.21
N VAL A 145 10.47 -9.28 -20.15
CA VAL A 145 11.50 -9.23 -19.09
C VAL A 145 10.91 -9.50 -17.70
N GLN A 146 10.10 -10.56 -17.55
CA GLN A 146 9.81 -11.13 -16.21
C GLN A 146 9.78 -12.66 -16.17
N SER A 147 10.33 -13.34 -17.19
CA SER A 147 10.44 -14.81 -17.20
C SER A 147 11.89 -15.28 -17.28
N MET A 148 12.82 -14.72 -16.50
CA MET A 148 14.11 -15.37 -16.21
C MET A 148 14.64 -14.96 -14.83
N ARG A 149 14.14 -15.66 -13.80
CA ARG A 149 14.97 -16.15 -12.70
C ARG A 149 14.45 -17.53 -12.32
N ALA A 150 15.05 -18.54 -12.95
CA ALA A 150 15.20 -19.86 -12.36
C ALA A 150 16.19 -19.78 -11.20
#